data_AF-A0A4U0RK14-F1
#
_entry.id   AF-A0A4U0RK14-F1
#
_cell.length_a   1.000
_cell.length_b   1.000
_cell.length_c   1.000
_cell.angle_alpha   90.00
_cell.angle_beta   90.00
_cell.angle_gamma   90.00
#
_symmetry.space_group_name_H-M   'P 1'
#
loop_
_entity.id
_entity.type
_entity.pdbx_description
1 polymer ?
#
loop_
_entity_poly.entity_id
_entity_poly.type
_entity_poly.pdbx_seq_one_letter_code
_entity_poly.pdbx_strand_id
1 'polypeptide(L)' 'MTEPIGWQKSSYSGTQGDCVEVAAVDGTIRFRESDTPAVVLAITPTALGTFLLALKTGEFAPTASA' A
#
# COMPACT_ATOMS: atom_id res chain seq x y z
N MET A 1 24.43 6.86 4.88
CA MET A 1 24.14 6.34 3.52
C MET A 1 22.84 5.58 3.64
N THR A 2 21.76 6.04 3.02
CA THR A 2 20.44 5.39 3.07
C THR A 2 20.52 4.06 2.34
N GLU A 3 20.17 2.95 2.99
CA GLU A 3 20.06 1.66 2.32
C GLU A 3 19.02 1.76 1.19
N PRO A 4 19.28 1.14 0.02
CA PRO A 4 18.31 1.13 -1.06
C PRO A 4 17.06 0.40 -0.59
N ILE A 5 15.93 1.12 -0.58
CA ILE A 5 14.64 0.56 -0.18
C ILE A 5 14.27 -0.55 -1.17
N GLY A 6 14.13 -1.78 -0.67
CA GLY A 6 13.74 -2.95 -1.46
C GLY A 6 12.26 -2.95 -1.80
N TRP A 7 11.86 -2.13 -2.78
CA TRP A 7 10.49 -2.08 -3.27
C TRP A 7 10.07 -3.36 -3.98
N GLN A 8 8.93 -3.90 -3.58
CA GLN A 8 8.26 -5.02 -4.23
C GLN A 8 7.05 -4.52 -5.00
N LYS A 9 7.05 -4.70 -6.33
CA LYS A 9 5.90 -4.44 -7.18
C LYS A 9 4.79 -5.46 -6.90
N SER A 10 3.53 -5.03 -6.95
CA SER A 10 2.38 -5.93 -6.90
C SER A 10 2.29 -6.80 -8.16
N SER A 11 1.98 -8.09 -7.99
CA SER A 11 1.73 -9.01 -9.12
C SER A 11 0.46 -8.68 -9.90
N TYR A 12 -0.43 -7.86 -9.33
CA TYR A 12 -1.65 -7.39 -9.98
C TYR A 12 -1.41 -6.15 -10.85
N SER A 13 -0.23 -5.54 -10.74
CA SER A 13 0.10 -4.36 -11.54
C SER A 13 0.57 -4.75 -12.93
N GLY A 14 -0.10 -4.18 -13.95
CA GLY A 14 0.22 -4.39 -15.36
C GLY A 14 1.51 -3.69 -15.79
N THR A 15 1.64 -3.47 -17.10
CA THR A 15 2.83 -2.90 -17.74
C THR A 15 2.77 -1.39 -17.96
N GLN A 16 1.63 -0.73 -17.68
CA GLN A 16 1.33 0.64 -18.14
C GLN A 16 1.51 1.77 -17.11
N GLY A 17 2.26 1.58 -16.02
CA GLY A 17 2.64 2.69 -15.13
C GLY A 17 1.87 2.77 -13.81
N ASP A 18 0.64 2.26 -13.74
CA ASP A 18 -0.19 2.24 -12.52
C ASP A 18 0.21 1.12 -11.54
N CYS A 19 1.51 1.03 -11.25
CA CYS A 19 2.06 -0.03 -10.42
C CYS A 19 2.08 0.37 -8.95
N VAL A 20 1.45 -0.44 -8.12
CA VAL A 20 1.56 -0.30 -6.66
C VAL A 20 2.79 -1.06 -6.20
N GLU A 21 3.63 -0.39 -5.42
CA GLU A 21 4.83 -0.96 -4.83
C GLU A 21 4.78 -0.84 -3.31
N VAL A 22 5.33 -1.84 -2.62
CA VAL A 22 5.39 -1.91 -1.16
C VAL A 22 6.83 -2.17 -0.69
N ALA A 23 7.21 -1.58 0.43
CA ALA A 23 8.48 -1.89 1.10
C ALA A 23 8.33 -1.90 2.61
N ALA A 24 9.00 -2.83 3.29
CA ALA A 24 9.17 -2.81 4.74
C ALA A 24 10.51 -2.16 5.07
N VAL A 25 10.48 -1.04 5.79
CA VAL A 25 11.69 -0.26 6.10
C VAL A 25 11.50 0.50 7.41
N ASP A 26 12.51 0.48 8.28
CA ASP A 26 12.52 1.17 9.57
C ASP A 26 11.29 0.87 10.45
N GLY A 27 10.79 -0.37 10.42
CA GLY A 27 9.59 -0.78 11.18
C GLY A 27 8.26 -0.24 10.63
N THR A 28 8.26 0.39 9.47
CA THR A 28 7.07 0.87 8.75
C THR A 28 6.87 0.10 7.45
N ILE A 29 5.62 0.05 6.99
CA ILE A 29 5.28 -0.36 5.64
C ILE A 29 5.07 0.91 4.81
N ARG A 30 5.79 1.01 3.69
CA ARG A 30 5.67 2.12 2.75
C ARG A 30 4.95 1.65 1.49
N PHE A 31 4.02 2.46 1.00
CA PHE A 31 3.34 2.29 -0.27
C PHE A 31 3.65 3.48 -1.17
N ARG A 32 3.78 3.21 -2.46
CA ARG A 32 3.84 4.24 -3.49
C ARG A 32 3.23 3.72 -4.79
N GLU A 33 2.96 4.64 -5.69
CA GLU A 33 2.62 4.32 -7.08
C GLU A 33 3.77 4.69 -8.00
N SER A 34 3.97 3.89 -9.05
CA SER A 34 5.08 4.08 -9.99
C SER A 34 4.96 5.38 -10.79
N ASP A 35 3.75 5.90 -11.03
CA ASP A 35 3.55 7.22 -11.68
C ASP A 35 3.83 8.40 -10.75
N THR A 36 3.77 8.20 -9.43
CA THR A 36 4.06 9.23 -8.43
C THR A 36 5.04 8.74 -7.35
N PRO A 37 6.26 8.30 -7.73
CA PRO A 37 7.15 7.54 -6.85
C PRO A 37 7.74 8.36 -5.70
N ALA A 38 7.60 9.70 -5.74
CA ALA A 38 7.99 10.62 -4.68
C ALA A 38 6.93 10.73 -3.57
N VAL A 39 5.69 10.35 -3.85
CA VAL A 39 4.60 10.35 -2.86
C VAL A 39 4.57 8.99 -2.19
N VAL A 40 5.01 8.96 -0.93
CA VAL A 40 5.13 7.71 -0.16
C VAL A 40 4.20 7.76 1.04
N LEU A 41 3.24 6.84 1.07
CA LEU A 41 2.42 6.60 2.25
C LEU A 41 3.19 5.68 3.20
N ALA A 42 3.43 6.11 4.43
CA ALA A 42 4.04 5.29 5.47
C ALA A 42 2.98 4.92 6.53
N ILE A 43 2.87 3.63 6.83
CA ILE A 43 1.91 3.09 7.79
C ILE A 43 2.60 2.08 8.72
N THR A 44 2.15 1.99 9.97
CA THR A 44 2.66 0.97 10.88
C THR A 44 2.07 -0.41 10.54
N PRO A 45 2.77 -1.52 10.82
CA PRO A 45 2.24 -2.86 10.59
C PRO A 45 0.89 -3.10 11.29
N THR A 46 0.72 -2.58 12.51
CA THR A 46 -0.52 -2.69 13.28
C THR A 46 -1.69 -1.94 12.64
N ALA A 47 -1.45 -0.72 12.17
CA ALA A 47 -2.49 0.07 11.51
C ALA A 47 -2.89 -0.57 10.17
N LEU A 48 -1.91 -1.06 9.40
CA LEU A 48 -2.19 -1.80 8.16
C LEU A 48 -2.99 -3.08 8.43
N GLY A 49 -2.63 -3.85 9.45
CA GLY A 49 -3.37 -5.06 9.83
C GLY A 49 -4.82 -4.76 10.21
N THR A 50 -5.05 -3.68 10.95
CA THR A 50 -6.41 -3.21 11.33
C THR A 50 -7.21 -2.80 10.09
N PHE A 51 -6.59 -2.04 9.18
CA PHE A 51 -7.22 -1.64 7.92
C PHE A 51 -7.61 -2.84 7.04
N LEU A 52 -6.71 -3.81 6.90
CA LEU A 52 -6.99 -5.04 6.14
C LEU A 52 -8.11 -5.88 6.77
N LEU A 53 -8.23 -5.87 8.10
CA LEU A 53 -9.32 -6.54 8.79
C LEU A 53 -10.66 -5.84 8.50
N ALA A 54 -10.71 -4.51 8.61
CA ALA A 54 -11.90 -3.72 8.31
C ALA A 54 -12.36 -3.87 6.83
N LEU A 55 -11.40 -3.97 5.89
CA LEU A 55 -11.72 -4.31 4.49
C LEU A 55 -12.35 -5.70 4.36
N LYS A 56 -11.82 -6.71 5.05
CA LYS A 56 -12.35 -8.08 5.01
C LYS A 56 -13.72 -8.20 5.66
N THR A 57 -14.03 -7.39 6.66
CA THR A 57 -15.34 -7.36 7.32
C THR A 57 -16.38 -6.54 6.54
N GLY A 58 -15.97 -5.89 5.45
CA GLY A 58 -16.87 -5.08 4.64
C GLY A 58 -17.22 -3.74 5.28
N GLU A 59 -16.44 -3.26 6.25
CA GLU A 59 -16.67 -1.99 6.94
C GLU A 59 -16.73 -0.80 5.97
N PHE A 60 -15.96 -0.89 4.87
CA PHE A 60 -15.89 0.13 3.82
C PHE A 60 -16.75 -0.20 2.58
N ALA A 61 -17.64 -1.19 2.66
CA ALA A 61 -18.55 -1.46 1.55
C ALA A 61 -19.41 -0.21 1.27
N PRO A 62 -19.66 0.14 -0.01
CA PRO A 62 -20.52 1.27 -0.32
C PRO A 62 -21.90 1.03 0.30
N THR A 63 -22.39 2.01 1.06
CA THR A 63 -23.77 1.96 1.56
C THR A 63 -24.69 1.86 0.36
N ALA A 64 -25.42 0.75 0.22
CA ALA A 64 -26.41 0.63 -0.82
C ALA A 64 -27.44 1.76 -0.63
N SER A 65 -27.49 2.71 -1.55
CA SER A 65 -28.59 3.67 -1.61
C SER A 65 -29.87 2.89 -1.92
N ALA A 66 -30.82 2.92 -0.99
CA ALA A 66 -32.20 2.49 -1.21
C ALA A 66 -32.94 3.45 -2.15
#